data_AF-A0A9E5IMQ3-F1
#
_entry.id   AF-A0A9E5IMQ3-F1
#
_cell.length_a   1.000
_cell.length_b   1.000
_cell.length_c   1.000
_cell.angle_alpha   90.00
_cell.angle_beta   90.00
_cell.angle_gamma   90.00
#
_symmetry.space_group_name_H-M   'P 1'
#
loop_
_entity.id
_entity.type
_entity.pdbx_description
1 polymer ?
#
loop_
_entity_poly.entity_id
_entity_poly.type
_entity_poly.pdbx_seq_one_letter_code
_entity_poly.pdbx_strand_id
1 'polypeptide(L)'
;MKYRQGAYTVLGAQIGMMGAMASGKAPYDAAAFKVAAERAAFMSTVVPDVFPAGSDVGNTKAKSEIWKNQPEFQKLLGDLRDKTAALAAATKTATSLDALKPAFGAATQTCKACHDKYKAD
;
A
#
# COMPACT_ATOMS: atom_id res chain seq x y z
N MET A 1 -18.42 1.49 -0.41
CA MET A 1 -17.50 2.41 -1.13
C MET A 1 -16.72 3.33 -0.19
N LYS A 2 -17.38 4.12 0.65
CA LYS A 2 -16.69 5.01 1.62
C LYS A 2 -15.64 4.29 2.48
N TYR A 3 -15.94 3.07 2.94
CA TYR A 3 -14.99 2.25 3.70
C TYR A 3 -13.71 1.92 2.92
N ARG A 4 -13.84 1.40 1.68
CA ARG A 4 -12.71 1.15 0.77
C ARG A 4 -11.87 2.41 0.56
N GLN A 5 -12.53 3.50 0.18
CA GLN A 5 -11.84 4.76 -0.10
C GLN A 5 -11.10 5.28 1.13
N GLY A 6 -11.73 5.26 2.31
CA GLY A 6 -11.10 5.66 3.57
C GLY A 6 -9.89 4.80 3.93
N ALA A 7 -9.99 3.48 3.80
CA ALA A 7 -8.87 2.57 4.05
C ALA A 7 -7.67 2.89 3.13
N TYR A 8 -7.92 3.09 1.83
CA TYR A 8 -6.86 3.48 0.89
C TYR A 8 -6.36 4.91 1.09
N THR A 9 -7.18 5.85 1.58
CA THR A 9 -6.72 7.19 1.95
C THR A 9 -5.71 7.12 3.08
N VAL A 10 -5.98 6.34 4.14
CA VAL A 10 -5.05 6.16 5.25
C VAL A 10 -3.76 5.48 4.79
N LEU A 11 -3.87 4.37 4.05
CA LEU A 11 -2.70 3.67 3.51
C LEU A 11 -1.87 4.59 2.59
N GLY A 12 -2.51 5.27 1.65
CA GLY A 12 -1.87 6.20 0.74
C GLY A 12 -1.16 7.35 1.45
N ALA A 13 -1.75 7.88 2.53
CA ALA A 13 -1.10 8.91 3.35
C ALA A 13 0.19 8.40 4.02
N GLN A 14 0.18 7.18 4.57
CA GLN A 14 1.40 6.59 5.17
C GLN A 14 2.51 6.40 4.14
N ILE A 15 2.17 5.84 2.97
CA ILE A 15 3.12 5.67 1.87
C ILE A 15 3.64 7.03 1.37
N GLY A 16 2.77 8.03 1.27
CA GLY A 16 3.13 9.39 0.85
C GLY A 16 4.12 10.07 1.78
N MET A 17 3.94 9.94 3.10
CA MET A 17 4.89 10.46 4.10
C MET A 17 6.26 9.80 3.96
N MET A 18 6.31 8.47 3.87
CA MET A 18 7.56 7.75 3.63
C MET A 18 8.21 8.13 2.30
N GLY A 19 7.41 8.33 1.25
CA GLY A 19 7.89 8.75 -0.07
C GLY A 19 8.49 10.15 -0.08
N ALA A 20 7.92 11.09 0.69
CA ALA A 20 8.48 12.43 0.86
C ALA A 20 9.87 12.38 1.50
N MET A 21 10.05 11.55 2.53
CA MET A 21 11.36 11.34 3.17
C MET A 21 12.34 10.63 2.23
N ALA A 22 11.90 9.55 1.57
CA ALA A 22 12.72 8.74 0.66
C ALA A 22 13.23 9.52 -0.56
N SER A 23 12.47 10.53 -1.01
CA SER A 23 12.83 11.41 -2.13
C SER A 23 13.52 12.71 -1.72
N GLY A 24 13.76 12.92 -0.42
CA GLY A 24 14.39 14.14 0.09
C GLY A 24 13.49 15.39 0.08
N LYS A 25 12.19 15.25 -0.21
CA LYS A 25 11.20 16.34 -0.12
C LYS A 25 10.84 16.69 1.33
N ALA A 26 11.13 15.79 2.26
CA ALA A 26 11.04 16.02 3.70
C ALA A 26 12.30 15.45 4.38
N PRO A 27 12.73 16.01 5.54
CA PRO A 27 13.81 15.43 6.33
C PRO A 27 13.49 14.00 6.75
N TYR A 28 14.50 13.13 6.75
CA TYR A 28 14.33 11.76 7.23
C TYR A 28 14.21 11.73 8.76
N ASP A 29 13.08 11.25 9.25
CA ASP A 29 12.84 10.92 10.65
C ASP A 29 12.60 9.41 10.74
N ALA A 30 13.54 8.69 11.36
CA ALA A 30 13.49 7.23 11.46
C ALA A 30 12.28 6.73 12.27
N ALA A 31 11.88 7.45 13.32
CA ALA A 31 10.73 7.07 14.15
C ALA A 31 9.42 7.27 13.38
N ALA A 32 9.28 8.41 12.70
CA ALA A 32 8.11 8.69 11.87
C ALA A 32 8.01 7.71 10.68
N PHE A 33 9.12 7.40 10.02
CA PHE A 33 9.16 6.44 8.92
C PHE A 33 8.74 5.04 9.39
N LYS A 34 9.27 4.59 10.54
CA LYS A 34 8.89 3.32 11.16
C LYS A 34 7.39 3.25 11.48
N VAL A 35 6.83 4.27 12.12
CA VAL A 35 5.40 4.32 12.44
C VAL A 35 4.55 4.29 11.17
N ALA A 36 4.95 5.01 10.12
CA ALA A 36 4.25 4.98 8.85
C ALA A 36 4.32 3.59 8.18
N ALA A 37 5.47 2.92 8.23
CA ALA A 37 5.64 1.57 7.71
C ALA A 37 4.76 0.55 8.45
N GLU A 38 4.71 0.62 9.78
CA GLU A 38 3.87 -0.26 10.61
C GLU A 38 2.38 -0.06 10.33
N ARG A 39 1.94 1.20 10.20
CA ARG A 39 0.56 1.51 9.82
C ARG A 39 0.24 1.05 8.40
N ALA A 40 1.16 1.20 7.45
CA ALA A 40 0.97 0.68 6.10
C ALA A 40 0.84 -0.86 6.11
N ALA A 41 1.68 -1.55 6.88
CA ALA A 41 1.58 -3.00 7.06
C ALA A 41 0.26 -3.42 7.68
N PHE A 42 -0.21 -2.74 8.73
CA PHE A 42 -1.53 -3.00 9.30
C PHE A 42 -2.67 -2.75 8.29
N MET A 43 -2.66 -1.61 7.60
CA MET A 43 -3.70 -1.31 6.61
C MET A 43 -3.72 -2.30 5.46
N SER A 44 -2.58 -2.89 5.09
CA SER A 44 -2.52 -3.94 4.06
C SER A 44 -3.36 -5.18 4.43
N THR A 45 -3.60 -5.44 5.72
CA THR A 45 -4.45 -6.56 6.16
C THR A 45 -5.93 -6.21 6.13
N VAL A 46 -6.29 -4.93 6.08
CA VAL A 46 -7.67 -4.43 6.03
C VAL A 46 -8.18 -4.37 4.58
N VAL A 47 -7.29 -4.06 3.65
CA VAL A 47 -7.64 -3.83 2.23
C VAL A 47 -8.34 -5.03 1.54
N PRO A 48 -8.00 -6.31 1.80
CA PRO A 48 -8.73 -7.43 1.17
C PRO A 48 -10.23 -7.43 1.46
N ASP A 49 -10.63 -6.98 2.66
CA ASP A 49 -12.01 -7.05 3.13
C ASP A 49 -12.90 -5.95 2.55
N VAL A 50 -12.32 -4.94 1.89
CA VAL A 50 -13.07 -3.78 1.38
C VAL A 50 -13.58 -3.96 -0.06
N PHE A 51 -13.53 -5.18 -0.60
CA PHE A 51 -13.95 -5.55 -1.95
C PHE A 51 -15.14 -6.52 -2.03
N PRO A 52 -16.33 -6.17 -1.48
CA PRO A 52 -17.51 -7.03 -1.58
C PRO A 52 -17.95 -7.21 -3.04
N ALA A 53 -18.61 -8.33 -3.35
CA ALA A 53 -19.19 -8.61 -4.66
C ALA A 53 -20.16 -7.51 -5.10
N GLY A 54 -20.19 -7.19 -6.40
CA GLY A 54 -21.08 -6.19 -6.99
C GLY A 54 -20.79 -4.75 -6.58
N SER A 55 -19.57 -4.45 -6.13
CA SER A 55 -19.17 -3.10 -5.71
C SER A 55 -18.25 -2.39 -6.70
N ASP A 56 -18.42 -2.74 -7.98
CA ASP A 56 -17.99 -2.05 -9.20
C ASP A 56 -18.93 -0.92 -9.63
N VAL A 57 -20.11 -0.81 -9.02
CA VAL A 57 -21.11 0.21 -9.39
C VAL A 57 -21.09 1.45 -8.47
N GLY A 58 -21.51 2.59 -9.01
CA GLY A 58 -21.61 3.86 -8.29
C GLY A 58 -20.29 4.62 -8.21
N ASN A 59 -20.09 5.38 -7.13
CA ASN A 59 -18.89 6.20 -6.93
C ASN A 59 -17.68 5.34 -6.55
N THR A 60 -17.07 4.68 -7.53
CA THR A 60 -15.91 3.80 -7.38
C THR A 60 -14.97 3.90 -8.57
N LYS A 61 -13.66 3.78 -8.31
CA LYS A 61 -12.63 3.60 -9.35
C LYS A 61 -12.19 2.13 -9.48
N ALA A 62 -12.84 1.20 -8.79
CA ALA A 62 -12.54 -0.22 -8.93
C ALA A 62 -13.10 -0.72 -10.26
N LYS A 63 -12.24 -1.26 -11.12
CA LYS A 63 -12.63 -1.84 -12.40
C LYS A 63 -13.34 -3.20 -12.18
N SER A 64 -14.32 -3.53 -13.02
CA SER A 64 -15.09 -4.79 -12.95
C SER A 64 -14.22 -6.06 -13.03
N GLU A 65 -13.04 -5.90 -13.62
CA GLU A 65 -12.00 -6.90 -13.83
C GLU A 65 -11.53 -7.52 -12.50
N ILE A 66 -11.65 -6.80 -11.37
CA ILE A 66 -11.35 -7.34 -10.04
C ILE A 66 -12.16 -8.62 -9.77
N TRP A 67 -13.45 -8.60 -10.08
CA TRP A 67 -14.34 -9.73 -9.80
C TRP A 67 -14.23 -10.84 -10.84
N LYS A 68 -13.72 -10.53 -12.04
CA LYS A 68 -13.44 -11.52 -13.10
C LYS A 68 -12.11 -12.26 -12.86
N ASN A 69 -11.14 -11.59 -12.23
CA ASN A 69 -9.79 -12.09 -12.02
C ASN A 69 -9.42 -12.15 -10.52
N GLN A 70 -10.35 -12.63 -9.69
CA GLN A 70 -10.15 -12.72 -8.23
C GLN A 70 -8.82 -13.39 -7.82
N PRO A 71 -8.36 -14.50 -8.44
CA PRO A 71 -7.08 -15.10 -8.07
C PRO A 71 -5.88 -14.15 -8.23
N GLU A 72 -5.81 -13.39 -9.33
CA GLU A 72 -4.73 -12.42 -9.54
C GLU A 72 -4.87 -11.24 -8.57
N PHE A 73 -6.09 -10.75 -8.36
CA PHE A 73 -6.35 -9.67 -7.41
C PHE A 73 -5.92 -10.03 -5.98
N GLN A 74 -6.29 -11.21 -5.50
CA GLN A 74 -5.88 -11.70 -4.17
C GLN A 74 -4.36 -11.91 -4.08
N LYS A 75 -3.72 -12.38 -5.16
CA LYS A 75 -2.26 -12.48 -5.20
C LYS A 75 -1.61 -11.12 -5.02
N LEU A 76 -2.08 -10.08 -5.72
CA LEU A 76 -1.52 -8.72 -5.60
C LEU A 76 -1.74 -8.12 -4.20
N LEU A 77 -2.86 -8.44 -3.55
CA LEU A 77 -3.11 -8.07 -2.16
C LEU A 77 -2.17 -8.80 -1.18
N GLY A 78 -1.90 -10.09 -1.43
CA GLY A 78 -0.87 -10.84 -0.72
C GLY A 78 0.52 -10.22 -0.87
N ASP A 79 0.91 -9.88 -2.10
CA ASP A 79 2.18 -9.22 -2.38
C ASP A 79 2.27 -7.87 -1.63
N LEU A 80 1.20 -7.05 -1.62
CA LEU A 80 1.15 -5.80 -0.84
C LEU A 80 1.39 -6.07 0.65
N ARG A 81 0.71 -7.08 1.22
CA ARG A 81 0.86 -7.46 2.63
C ARG A 81 2.29 -7.87 2.96
N ASP A 82 2.87 -8.74 2.16
CA ASP A 82 4.22 -9.26 2.39
C ASP A 82 5.27 -8.17 2.27
N LYS A 83 5.18 -7.31 1.25
CA LYS A 83 6.16 -6.24 1.05
C LYS A 83 6.06 -5.13 2.10
N THR A 84 4.86 -4.77 2.52
CA THR A 84 4.69 -3.77 3.60
C THR A 84 5.13 -4.32 4.96
N ALA A 85 4.87 -5.61 5.25
CA ALA A 85 5.39 -6.27 6.44
C ALA A 85 6.92 -6.36 6.44
N ALA A 86 7.53 -6.70 5.30
CA ALA A 86 8.98 -6.73 5.15
C ALA A 86 9.60 -5.34 5.33
N LEU A 87 8.98 -4.28 4.79
CA LEU A 87 9.40 -2.91 5.02
C LEU A 87 9.33 -2.55 6.51
N ALA A 88 8.21 -2.82 7.18
CA ALA A 88 8.06 -2.56 8.61
C ALA A 88 9.12 -3.32 9.43
N ALA A 89 9.45 -4.56 9.08
CA ALA A 89 10.53 -5.31 9.71
C ALA A 89 11.91 -4.66 9.48
N ALA A 90 12.20 -4.21 8.26
CA ALA A 90 13.47 -3.56 7.92
C ALA A 90 13.69 -2.27 8.72
N THR A 91 12.63 -1.52 9.05
CA THR A 91 12.76 -0.31 9.89
C THR A 91 13.26 -0.58 11.31
N LYS A 92 13.22 -1.83 11.79
CA LYS A 92 13.69 -2.20 13.13
C LYS A 92 15.21 -2.31 13.22
N THR A 93 15.88 -2.57 12.10
CA THR A 93 17.33 -2.84 12.06
C THR A 93 18.10 -1.89 11.13
N ALA A 94 17.40 -1.15 10.27
CA ALA A 94 18.02 -0.20 9.36
C ALA A 94 18.70 0.95 10.13
N THR A 95 19.95 1.24 9.75
CA THR A 95 20.75 2.34 10.32
C THR A 95 20.67 3.62 9.50
N SER A 96 20.08 3.56 8.29
CA SER A 96 19.95 4.70 7.38
C SER A 96 18.74 4.57 6.47
N LEU A 97 18.33 5.70 5.87
CA LEU A 97 17.29 5.73 4.85
C LEU A 97 17.68 4.92 3.60
N ASP A 98 18.97 4.92 3.22
CA ASP A 98 19.45 4.16 2.06
C ASP A 98 19.25 2.66 2.23
N ALA A 99 19.39 2.13 3.44
CA ALA A 99 19.10 0.73 3.74
C ALA A 99 17.61 0.38 3.60
N LEU A 100 16.71 1.37 3.71
CA LEU A 100 15.25 1.19 3.58
C LEU A 100 14.75 1.34 2.15
N LYS A 101 15.46 2.08 1.28
CA LYS A 101 15.05 2.35 -0.11
C LYS A 101 14.66 1.09 -0.90
N PRO A 102 15.41 -0.04 -0.84
CA PRO A 102 15.02 -1.25 -1.57
C PRO A 102 13.68 -1.83 -1.11
N ALA A 103 13.47 -1.95 0.21
CA ALA A 103 12.23 -2.46 0.77
C ALA A 103 11.05 -1.51 0.50
N PHE A 104 11.28 -0.20 0.58
CA PHE A 104 10.27 0.81 0.29
C PHE A 104 9.89 0.81 -1.21
N GLY A 105 10.88 0.68 -2.10
CA GLY A 105 10.67 0.51 -3.53
C GLY A 105 9.82 -0.73 -3.84
N ALA A 106 10.15 -1.87 -3.25
CA ALA A 106 9.38 -3.10 -3.41
C ALA A 106 7.92 -2.96 -2.92
N ALA A 107 7.69 -2.29 -1.78
CA ALA A 107 6.35 -2.03 -1.27
C ALA A 107 5.54 -1.12 -2.21
N THR A 108 6.13 -0.02 -2.69
CA THR A 108 5.44 0.93 -3.58
C THR A 108 5.12 0.36 -4.97
N GLN A 109 5.95 -0.57 -5.47
CA GLN A 109 5.68 -1.27 -6.73
C GLN A 109 4.39 -2.10 -6.68
N THR A 110 4.00 -2.63 -5.52
CA THR A 110 2.74 -3.38 -5.38
C THR A 110 1.52 -2.49 -5.62
N CYS A 111 1.58 -1.21 -5.21
CA CYS A 111 0.53 -0.24 -5.46
C CYS A 111 0.35 -0.02 -6.97
N LYS A 112 1.45 0.17 -7.70
CA LYS A 112 1.42 0.35 -9.17
C LYS A 112 0.89 -0.90 -9.87
N ALA A 113 1.41 -2.07 -9.53
CA ALA A 113 1.00 -3.34 -10.14
C ALA A 113 -0.51 -3.60 -10.03
N CYS A 114 -1.12 -3.26 -8.89
CA CYS A 114 -2.57 -3.36 -8.71
C CYS A 114 -3.31 -2.24 -9.44
N HIS A 115 -2.89 -0.99 -9.30
CA HIS A 115 -3.62 0.15 -9.88
C HIS A 115 -3.63 0.13 -11.42
N ASP A 116 -2.53 -0.25 -12.07
CA ASP A 116 -2.45 -0.36 -13.54
C ASP A 116 -3.55 -1.29 -14.09
N LYS A 117 -3.83 -2.38 -13.37
CA LYS A 117 -4.79 -3.42 -13.78
C LYS A 117 -6.21 -3.13 -13.33
N TYR A 118 -6.39 -2.70 -12.08
CA TYR A 118 -7.67 -2.80 -11.38
C TYR A 118 -8.26 -1.48 -10.90
N LYS A 119 -7.54 -0.36 -11.05
CA LYS A 119 -8.05 0.96 -10.74
C LYS A 119 -8.26 1.75 -12.04
N ALA A 120 -9.43 2.33 -12.23
CA ALA A 120 -9.69 3.33 -13.26
C ALA A 120 -8.89 4.60 -12.95
N ASP A 121 -8.55 5.37 -13.98
CA ASP A 121 -7.74 6.58 -13.86
C ASP A 121 -8.36 7.59 -12.87
#